data_AF-A0A7H0H5Q7-F1
#
_entry.id   AF-A0A7H0H5Q7-F1
#
_cell.length_a   1.000
_cell.length_b   1.000
_cell.length_c   1.000
_cell.angle_alpha   90.00
_cell.angle_beta   90.00
_cell.angle_gamma   90.00
#
_symmetry.space_group_name_H-M   'P 1'
#
loop_
_entity.id
_entity.type
_entity.pdbx_description
1 polymer ?
#
loop_
_entity_poly.entity_id
_entity_poly.type
_entity_poly.pdbx_seq_one_letter_code
_entity_poly.pdbx_strand_id
1 'polypeptide(L)'
;MSLDPAGWDELKIGYCGRLNDLPLLRCFQVAELSGARCAVIETRYLGPDYRREYSRLHSRTFPHVPDWAHRIHFFDSELDVSQLTTLPDEVGYLGYVVVRPPRLSAVVKAMLVPPPDLRLAVRTAVAETIHLFGQELSVVAVPFAEQDTTLGVCAHAAAWSCHYTAALRRYCAPLTIAELAETADASLSPHRAFPNQGLTVQQLSDLFRRHGTPPMFYMIGMLPHAELPGQFPPPAGVPGADPGTWDTRIVSTACRHLNGGFPVLVGTRDHAFVLCGWWREAGQIRLVRHDDQQGPYLPVNDPLNDSLIHPVTGAPRDYGPWRTLHVPMPPTAWLLPEAAEKKAGVGLLAGSSALASPLATKLSQEVPSLADLAAQSALTFRTYVARSCDYKAALAARGHSNATVAMLRLTQMPRFVVVVEAVDRNARQADGPCVVAEAVMDATSSDRDPSWIAAWVHGATCILEDPDDPLAVRSASAPTRVLSGGVGPA
;
A
#
# COMPACT_ATOMS: atom_id res chain seq x y z
N MET A 1 28.33 -8.55 13.76
CA MET A 1 29.11 -7.38 13.32
C MET A 1 28.48 -6.15 13.95
N SER A 2 29.25 -5.31 14.67
CA SER A 2 28.73 -4.01 15.13
C SER A 2 28.70 -3.02 13.95
N LEU A 3 27.71 -2.14 13.93
CA LEU A 3 27.43 -1.19 12.85
C LEU A 3 27.76 0.25 13.29
N ASP A 4 29.00 0.45 13.75
CA ASP A 4 29.61 1.77 13.82
C ASP A 4 30.00 2.24 12.39
N PRO A 5 30.53 3.47 12.20
CA PRO A 5 30.90 3.94 10.87
C PRO A 5 31.83 2.98 10.10
N ALA A 6 32.77 2.32 10.79
CA ALA A 6 33.67 1.35 10.18
C ALA A 6 32.96 0.04 9.78
N GLY A 7 32.03 -0.44 10.61
CA GLY A 7 31.21 -1.62 10.32
C GLY A 7 30.28 -1.41 9.13
N TRP A 8 29.70 -0.22 8.98
CA TRP A 8 28.93 0.13 7.78
C TRP A 8 29.80 0.16 6.53
N ASP A 9 31.01 0.71 6.62
CA ASP A 9 31.95 0.74 5.50
C ASP A 9 32.42 -0.68 5.12
N GLU A 10 32.68 -1.54 6.10
CA GLU A 10 33.00 -2.96 5.87
C GLU A 10 31.85 -3.67 5.13
N LEU A 11 30.60 -3.43 5.55
CA LEU A 11 29.42 -4.00 4.90
C LEU A 11 29.27 -3.50 3.44
N LYS A 12 29.47 -2.21 3.20
CA LYS A 12 29.43 -1.62 1.85
C LYS A 12 30.55 -2.20 0.97
N ILE A 13 31.78 -2.29 1.48
CA ILE A 13 32.92 -2.86 0.73
C ILE A 13 32.65 -4.34 0.39
N GLY A 14 32.08 -5.10 1.33
CA GLY A 14 31.81 -6.53 1.13
C GLY A 14 30.69 -6.83 0.12
N TYR A 15 29.73 -5.92 -0.05
CA TYR A 15 28.52 -6.19 -0.84
C TYR A 15 28.28 -5.26 -2.02
N CYS A 16 28.83 -4.04 -2.06
CA CYS A 16 28.72 -3.11 -3.18
C CYS A 16 29.88 -3.33 -4.18
N GLY A 17 29.98 -2.47 -5.20
CA GLY A 17 30.90 -2.63 -6.33
C GLY A 17 30.31 -3.48 -7.46
N ARG A 18 28.98 -3.51 -7.59
CA ARG A 18 28.26 -4.31 -8.59
C ARG A 18 27.76 -3.43 -9.75
N LEU A 19 27.03 -4.03 -10.68
CA LEU A 19 26.45 -3.32 -11.84
C LEU A 19 25.48 -2.19 -11.42
N ASN A 20 24.70 -2.41 -10.36
CA ASN A 20 23.82 -1.42 -9.75
C ASN A 20 23.84 -1.58 -8.23
N ASP A 21 24.38 -0.61 -7.52
CA ASP A 21 24.46 -0.63 -6.05
C ASP A 21 23.36 0.19 -5.38
N LEU A 22 22.63 1.04 -6.13
CA LEU A 22 21.68 2.00 -5.56
C LEU A 22 20.62 1.35 -4.66
N PRO A 23 19.96 0.25 -5.06
CA PRO A 23 18.94 -0.39 -4.22
C PRO A 23 19.49 -0.92 -2.90
N LEU A 24 20.66 -1.55 -2.93
CA LEU A 24 21.29 -2.09 -1.73
C LEU A 24 21.81 -0.97 -0.81
N LEU A 25 22.42 0.06 -1.39
CA LEU A 25 22.84 1.25 -0.63
C LEU A 25 21.65 1.90 0.06
N ARG A 26 20.50 2.01 -0.61
CA ARG A 26 19.28 2.51 0.01
C ARG A 26 18.76 1.58 1.10
N CYS A 27 18.83 0.26 0.93
CA CYS A 27 18.47 -0.69 2.00
C CYS A 27 19.35 -0.49 3.25
N PHE A 28 20.66 -0.33 3.08
CA PHE A 28 21.57 -0.02 4.20
C PHE A 28 21.24 1.32 4.85
N GLN A 29 20.99 2.36 4.06
CA GLN A 29 20.56 3.66 4.60
C GLN A 29 19.24 3.57 5.37
N VAL A 30 18.27 2.76 4.91
CA VAL A 30 17.00 2.55 5.65
C VAL A 30 17.25 1.87 7.00
N ALA A 31 18.12 0.86 7.04
CA ALA A 31 18.49 0.19 8.29
C ALA A 31 19.24 1.15 9.24
N GLU A 32 20.18 1.95 8.73
CA GLU A 32 20.91 2.98 9.47
C GLU A 32 19.98 4.04 10.06
N LEU A 33 19.09 4.62 9.24
CA LEU A 33 18.08 5.60 9.69
C LEU A 33 17.10 5.03 10.71
N SER A 34 16.90 3.71 10.71
CA SER A 34 16.05 3.00 11.67
C SER A 34 16.78 2.64 12.97
N GLY A 35 18.05 3.02 13.11
CA GLY A 35 18.85 2.84 14.32
C GLY A 35 19.58 1.50 14.40
N ALA A 36 19.86 0.84 13.26
CA ALA A 36 20.59 -0.43 13.28
C ALA A 36 21.99 -0.28 13.91
N ARG A 37 22.24 -1.06 14.96
CA ARG A 37 23.52 -1.12 15.70
C ARG A 37 24.27 -2.43 15.45
N CYS A 38 23.59 -3.48 14.99
CA CYS A 38 24.21 -4.77 14.74
C CYS A 38 23.69 -5.41 13.44
N ALA A 39 24.60 -6.10 12.74
CA ALA A 39 24.28 -6.99 11.64
C ALA A 39 24.70 -8.43 11.94
N VAL A 40 23.81 -9.37 11.63
CA VAL A 40 24.08 -10.83 11.60
C VAL A 40 23.95 -11.31 10.16
N ILE A 41 24.96 -12.01 9.65
CA ILE A 41 25.05 -12.41 8.24
C ILE A 41 24.99 -13.93 8.12
N GLU A 42 23.93 -14.43 7.52
CA GLU A 42 23.86 -15.81 7.04
C GLU A 42 24.55 -15.90 5.67
N THR A 43 25.73 -16.54 5.61
CA THR A 43 26.56 -16.59 4.38
C THR A 43 26.19 -17.71 3.40
N ARG A 44 25.29 -18.62 3.80
CA ARG A 44 24.79 -19.73 2.95
C ARG A 44 23.28 -19.88 3.08
N TYR A 45 22.56 -18.78 2.85
CA TYR A 45 21.11 -18.75 2.96
C TYR A 45 20.45 -19.37 1.72
N LEU A 46 19.56 -20.34 1.94
CA LEU A 46 18.82 -21.06 0.90
C LEU A 46 17.33 -20.68 0.90
N GLY A 47 17.04 -19.44 0.51
CA GLY A 47 15.67 -18.93 0.40
C GLY A 47 14.94 -19.39 -0.88
N PRO A 48 13.60 -19.47 -0.87
CA PRO A 48 12.82 -19.88 -2.04
C PRO A 48 13.01 -18.94 -3.24
N ASP A 49 13.04 -17.62 -3.04
CA ASP A 49 13.18 -16.63 -4.12
C ASP A 49 14.49 -16.81 -4.90
N TYR A 50 15.63 -16.87 -4.20
CA TYR A 50 16.93 -17.05 -4.87
C TYR A 50 17.10 -18.45 -5.45
N ARG A 51 16.64 -19.51 -4.76
CA ARG A 51 16.76 -20.88 -5.30
C ARG A 51 15.97 -21.06 -6.59
N ARG A 52 14.78 -20.44 -6.70
CA ARG A 52 14.01 -20.43 -7.94
C ARG A 52 14.72 -19.64 -9.03
N GLU A 53 15.22 -18.45 -8.73
CA GLU A 53 16.02 -17.67 -9.68
C GLU A 53 17.23 -18.47 -10.19
N TYR A 54 18.01 -19.05 -9.27
CA TYR A 54 19.18 -19.89 -9.60
C TYR A 54 18.83 -21.04 -10.53
N SER A 55 17.82 -21.84 -10.17
CA SER A 55 17.42 -23.01 -10.96
C SER A 55 16.90 -22.65 -12.36
N ARG A 56 16.35 -21.45 -12.56
CA ARG A 56 15.77 -21.04 -13.84
C ARG A 56 16.75 -20.28 -14.72
N LEU A 57 17.66 -19.53 -14.12
CA LEU A 57 18.62 -18.69 -14.81
C LEU A 57 20.05 -19.24 -14.65
N HIS A 58 20.62 -19.12 -13.45
CA HIS A 58 22.06 -19.26 -13.23
C HIS A 58 22.57 -20.69 -13.43
N SER A 59 21.78 -21.71 -13.14
CA SER A 59 22.16 -23.11 -13.38
C SER A 59 22.21 -23.49 -14.87
N ARG A 60 21.80 -22.57 -15.76
CA ARG A 60 21.70 -22.78 -17.22
C ARG A 60 22.63 -21.85 -17.99
N THR A 61 23.40 -21.01 -17.30
CA THR A 61 24.39 -20.11 -17.91
C THR A 61 25.80 -20.64 -17.68
N PHE A 62 26.75 -20.19 -18.50
CA PHE A 62 28.15 -20.62 -18.41
C PHE A 62 28.90 -20.12 -17.15
N PRO A 63 28.70 -18.88 -16.67
CA PRO A 63 29.39 -18.39 -15.49
C PRO A 63 29.06 -19.22 -14.24
N HIS A 64 30.07 -19.51 -13.44
CA HIS A 64 29.88 -20.15 -12.14
C HIS A 64 29.29 -19.14 -11.15
N VAL A 65 27.99 -19.26 -10.88
CA VAL A 65 27.28 -18.54 -9.82
C VAL A 65 27.01 -19.52 -8.67
N PRO A 66 27.26 -19.16 -7.40
CA PRO A 66 26.87 -19.98 -6.25
C PRO A 66 25.36 -20.20 -6.19
N ASP A 67 24.90 -21.35 -5.68
CA ASP A 67 23.47 -21.69 -5.53
C ASP A 67 22.88 -21.23 -4.18
N TRP A 68 23.64 -20.46 -3.40
CA TRP A 68 23.22 -19.84 -2.14
C TRP A 68 23.30 -18.31 -2.20
N ALA A 69 22.46 -17.64 -1.41
CA ALA A 69 22.49 -16.20 -1.20
C ALA A 69 23.10 -15.86 0.16
N HIS A 70 23.35 -14.58 0.40
CA HIS A 70 23.59 -14.08 1.75
C HIS A 70 22.32 -13.45 2.30
N ARG A 71 22.06 -13.56 3.60
CA ARG A 71 20.99 -12.82 4.27
C ARG A 71 21.55 -12.02 5.43
N ILE A 72 21.33 -10.71 5.38
CA ILE A 72 21.81 -9.75 6.38
C ILE A 72 20.62 -9.36 7.23
N HIS A 73 20.71 -9.62 8.53
CA HIS A 73 19.72 -9.24 9.54
C HIS A 73 20.20 -7.98 10.26
N PHE A 74 19.29 -7.05 10.53
CA PHE A 74 19.59 -5.80 11.23
C PHE A 74 18.85 -5.74 12.56
N PHE A 75 19.56 -5.27 13.58
CA PHE A 75 19.04 -5.12 14.93
C PHE A 75 19.35 -3.71 15.45
N ASP A 76 18.40 -3.10 16.15
CA ASP A 76 18.61 -1.85 16.85
C ASP A 76 19.38 -2.03 18.16
N SER A 77 19.76 -3.26 18.53
CA SER A 77 20.55 -3.60 19.71
C SER A 77 21.87 -4.26 19.29
N GLU A 78 22.89 -4.13 20.14
CA GLU A 78 24.12 -4.92 19.95
C GLU A 78 23.88 -6.35 20.41
N LEU A 79 24.31 -7.32 19.58
CA LEU A 79 24.23 -8.74 19.89
C LEU A 79 25.63 -9.33 20.00
N ASP A 80 25.88 -9.96 21.15
CA ASP A 80 27.05 -10.80 21.35
C ASP A 80 26.86 -12.17 20.67
N VAL A 81 27.96 -12.78 20.22
CA VAL A 81 27.93 -14.10 19.57
C VAL A 81 27.30 -15.17 20.46
N SER A 82 27.48 -15.08 21.78
CA SER A 82 26.87 -16.02 22.74
C SER A 82 25.34 -15.96 22.75
N GLN A 83 24.75 -14.81 22.41
CA GLN A 83 23.31 -14.60 22.39
C GLN A 83 22.64 -15.16 21.11
N LEU A 84 23.39 -15.53 20.08
CA LEU A 84 22.81 -16.00 18.81
C LEU A 84 22.04 -17.32 18.97
N THR A 85 22.37 -18.13 19.97
CA THR A 85 21.68 -19.39 20.27
C THR A 85 20.45 -19.21 21.16
N THR A 86 20.32 -18.07 21.82
CA THR A 86 19.19 -17.71 22.68
C THR A 86 19.08 -16.19 22.68
N LEU A 87 18.28 -15.67 21.75
CA LEU A 87 18.06 -14.24 21.58
C LEU A 87 17.26 -13.70 22.79
N PRO A 88 17.53 -12.48 23.23
CA PRO A 88 16.68 -11.79 24.20
C PRO A 88 15.24 -11.64 23.68
N ASP A 89 14.27 -11.57 24.59
CA ASP A 89 12.85 -11.38 24.24
C ASP A 89 12.62 -10.11 23.38
N GLU A 90 13.34 -9.03 23.70
CA GLU A 90 13.35 -7.78 22.93
C GLU A 90 14.71 -7.57 22.26
N VAL A 91 14.90 -8.22 21.11
CA VAL A 91 16.15 -8.13 20.32
C VAL A 91 16.20 -6.88 19.42
N GLY A 92 15.10 -6.14 19.30
CA GLY A 92 15.05 -4.93 18.47
C GLY A 92 15.23 -5.21 16.97
N TYR A 93 14.57 -6.25 16.45
CA TYR A 93 14.74 -6.67 15.06
C TYR A 93 14.16 -5.65 14.08
N LEU A 94 15.02 -5.11 13.20
CA LEU A 94 14.68 -4.10 12.20
C LEU A 94 14.37 -4.69 10.82
N GLY A 95 14.64 -5.98 10.64
CA GLY A 95 14.39 -6.69 9.40
C GLY A 95 15.65 -7.23 8.73
N TYR A 96 15.56 -7.51 7.43
CA TYR A 96 16.62 -8.18 6.69
C TYR A 96 16.66 -7.81 5.21
N VAL A 97 17.81 -8.11 4.60
CA VAL A 97 18.05 -8.05 3.15
C VAL A 97 18.70 -9.36 2.71
N VAL A 98 18.10 -10.02 1.71
CA VAL A 98 18.69 -11.16 1.01
C VAL A 98 19.42 -10.62 -0.21
N VAL A 99 20.71 -10.91 -0.29
CA VAL A 99 21.61 -10.39 -1.30
C VAL A 99 22.10 -11.53 -2.21
N ARG A 100 22.03 -11.33 -3.53
CA ARG A 100 22.61 -12.25 -4.51
C ARG A 100 24.12 -12.37 -4.31
N PRO A 101 24.75 -13.50 -4.69
CA PRO A 101 26.20 -13.59 -4.82
C PRO A 101 26.81 -12.49 -5.70
N PRO A 102 28.12 -12.21 -5.59
CA PRO A 102 28.80 -11.13 -6.31
C PRO A 102 28.61 -11.15 -7.83
N ARG A 103 28.67 -9.97 -8.47
CA ARG A 103 28.53 -9.68 -9.93
C ARG A 103 27.10 -9.56 -10.50
N LEU A 104 26.06 -9.71 -9.68
CA LEU A 104 24.66 -9.56 -10.08
C LEU A 104 24.01 -8.34 -9.42
N SER A 105 22.80 -7.98 -9.84
CA SER A 105 21.95 -7.06 -9.06
C SER A 105 21.83 -7.54 -7.62
N ALA A 106 21.82 -6.63 -6.65
CA ALA A 106 22.12 -6.99 -5.28
C ALA A 106 20.94 -7.61 -4.56
N VAL A 107 19.76 -7.00 -4.61
CA VAL A 107 18.68 -7.33 -3.67
C VAL A 107 17.72 -8.36 -4.26
N VAL A 108 17.71 -9.58 -3.71
CA VAL A 108 16.70 -10.59 -4.03
C VAL A 108 15.37 -10.23 -3.38
N LYS A 109 15.44 -9.89 -2.09
CA LYS A 109 14.30 -9.59 -1.23
C LYS A 109 14.76 -8.79 -0.03
N ALA A 110 14.02 -7.77 0.35
CA ALA A 110 14.19 -7.05 1.61
C ALA A 110 12.86 -6.84 2.30
N MET A 111 12.91 -6.90 3.64
CA MET A 111 11.84 -6.52 4.55
C MET A 111 12.50 -5.73 5.66
N LEU A 112 12.51 -4.42 5.53
CA LEU A 112 13.10 -3.49 6.48
C LEU A 112 11.99 -2.60 7.04
N VAL A 113 12.02 -2.33 8.34
CA VAL A 113 11.08 -1.37 8.92
C VAL A 113 11.15 -0.03 8.18
N PRO A 114 10.02 0.68 8.00
CA PRO A 114 10.04 2.02 7.46
C PRO A 114 10.94 2.94 8.29
N PRO A 115 11.71 3.85 7.66
CA PRO A 115 12.44 4.89 8.38
C PRO A 115 11.50 5.68 9.31
N PRO A 116 11.97 6.17 10.47
CA PRO A 116 11.14 6.84 11.47
C PRO A 116 10.22 7.92 10.87
N ASP A 117 10.76 8.78 10.01
CA ASP A 117 10.03 9.91 9.40
C ASP A 117 8.93 9.46 8.42
N LEU A 118 9.03 8.24 7.88
CA LEU A 118 8.06 7.68 6.93
C LEU A 118 7.15 6.64 7.59
N ARG A 119 7.33 6.30 8.87
CA ARG A 119 6.60 5.23 9.55
C ARG A 119 5.09 5.43 9.52
N LEU A 120 4.63 6.68 9.72
CA LEU A 120 3.20 7.02 9.63
C LEU A 120 2.71 7.19 8.19
N ALA A 121 3.62 7.39 7.23
CA ALA A 121 3.30 7.56 5.82
C ALA A 121 3.07 6.22 5.11
N VAL A 122 3.83 5.19 5.47
CA VAL A 122 3.70 3.85 4.90
C VAL A 122 2.36 3.24 5.26
N ARG A 123 1.59 2.80 4.25
CA ARG A 123 0.23 2.26 4.41
C ARG A 123 0.12 0.77 4.14
N THR A 124 1.10 0.21 3.46
CA THR A 124 1.01 -1.13 2.88
C THR A 124 1.88 -2.16 3.60
N ALA A 125 2.51 -1.76 4.71
CA ALA A 125 3.34 -2.64 5.50
C ALA A 125 2.55 -3.86 5.98
N VAL A 126 3.25 -4.99 6.08
CA VAL A 126 2.69 -6.28 6.45
C VAL A 126 3.71 -7.03 7.31
N ALA A 127 3.22 -7.80 8.27
CA ALA A 127 4.05 -8.62 9.13
C ALA A 127 4.59 -9.84 8.38
N GLU A 128 5.89 -10.09 8.49
CA GLU A 128 6.50 -11.36 8.12
C GLU A 128 7.26 -11.94 9.30
N THR A 129 7.00 -13.22 9.55
CA THR A 129 7.71 -14.03 10.53
C THR A 129 8.81 -14.82 9.84
N ILE A 130 10.02 -14.78 10.39
CA ILE A 130 11.20 -15.49 9.89
C ILE A 130 11.90 -16.20 11.06
N HIS A 131 12.83 -17.10 10.74
CA HIS A 131 13.61 -17.82 11.74
C HIS A 131 15.08 -17.47 11.62
N LEU A 132 15.73 -17.22 12.75
CA LEU A 132 17.18 -17.08 12.89
C LEU A 132 17.66 -18.10 13.92
N PHE A 133 18.48 -19.07 13.50
CA PHE A 133 18.92 -20.20 14.35
C PHE A 133 17.79 -20.93 15.09
N GLY A 134 16.64 -21.10 14.42
CA GLY A 134 15.45 -21.77 14.97
C GLY A 134 14.54 -20.87 15.83
N GLN A 135 14.91 -19.61 16.05
CA GLN A 135 14.16 -18.66 16.86
C GLN A 135 13.33 -17.74 15.99
N GLU A 136 12.09 -17.46 16.40
CA GLU A 136 11.14 -16.67 15.65
C GLU A 136 11.44 -15.16 15.77
N LEU A 137 11.51 -14.47 14.64
CA LEU A 137 11.60 -13.01 14.56
C LEU A 137 10.49 -12.48 13.65
N SER A 138 9.91 -11.33 14.00
CA SER A 138 8.85 -10.70 13.22
C SER A 138 9.24 -9.28 12.82
N VAL A 139 8.93 -8.91 11.57
CA VAL A 139 9.14 -7.55 11.05
C VAL A 139 7.87 -7.08 10.35
N VAL A 140 7.49 -5.81 10.56
CA VAL A 140 6.42 -5.15 9.83
C VAL A 140 7.03 -4.20 8.81
N ALA A 141 6.98 -4.59 7.54
CA ALA A 141 7.67 -3.91 6.45
C ALA A 141 6.88 -4.01 5.15
N VAL A 142 7.32 -3.27 4.13
CA VAL A 142 6.82 -3.41 2.77
C VAL A 142 7.84 -4.26 2.01
N PRO A 143 7.41 -5.35 1.32
CA PRO A 143 8.30 -6.15 0.50
C PRO A 143 9.00 -5.31 -0.55
N PHE A 144 10.30 -5.55 -0.72
CA PHE A 144 11.12 -4.91 -1.73
C PHE A 144 11.99 -5.95 -2.43
N ALA A 145 12.17 -5.81 -3.75
CA ALA A 145 13.10 -6.60 -4.53
C ALA A 145 13.68 -5.76 -5.67
N GLU A 146 14.91 -6.08 -6.07
CA GLU A 146 15.55 -5.52 -7.26
C GLU A 146 15.47 -6.54 -8.42
N GLN A 147 15.24 -6.05 -9.64
CA GLN A 147 15.22 -6.89 -10.84
C GLN A 147 16.60 -7.50 -11.14
N ASP A 148 16.65 -8.71 -11.69
CA ASP A 148 17.89 -9.31 -12.20
C ASP A 148 18.18 -8.96 -13.67
N THR A 149 17.27 -8.22 -14.31
CA THR A 149 17.31 -7.74 -15.70
C THR A 149 17.30 -8.81 -16.78
N THR A 150 17.39 -10.09 -16.42
CA THR A 150 17.45 -11.22 -17.38
C THR A 150 16.17 -12.06 -17.34
N LEU A 151 15.84 -12.58 -16.15
CA LEU A 151 14.63 -13.35 -15.85
C LEU A 151 13.50 -12.41 -15.44
N GLY A 152 13.72 -11.62 -14.40
CA GLY A 152 12.82 -10.58 -13.91
C GLY A 152 13.22 -9.20 -14.40
N VAL A 153 12.22 -8.42 -14.81
CA VAL A 153 12.34 -6.99 -15.14
C VAL A 153 11.57 -6.13 -14.13
N CYS A 154 11.66 -4.80 -14.20
CA CYS A 154 11.00 -3.85 -13.29
C CYS A 154 9.53 -4.20 -12.99
N ALA A 155 8.73 -4.51 -14.03
CA ALA A 155 7.33 -4.90 -13.86
C ALA A 155 7.14 -6.17 -13.02
N HIS A 156 8.06 -7.14 -13.07
CA HIS A 156 8.01 -8.34 -12.23
C HIS A 156 8.39 -8.04 -10.79
N ALA A 157 9.41 -7.21 -10.55
CA ALA A 157 9.80 -6.80 -9.20
C ALA A 157 8.67 -6.00 -8.51
N ALA A 158 8.03 -5.10 -9.26
CA ALA A 158 6.88 -4.35 -8.81
C ALA A 158 5.66 -5.27 -8.57
N ALA A 159 5.36 -6.18 -9.50
CA ALA A 159 4.28 -7.14 -9.36
C ALA A 159 4.48 -8.08 -8.17
N TRP A 160 5.70 -8.57 -7.98
CA TRP A 160 6.08 -9.40 -6.85
C TRP A 160 5.90 -8.67 -5.53
N SER A 161 6.28 -7.39 -5.43
CA SER A 161 6.10 -6.62 -4.18
C SER A 161 4.62 -6.49 -3.79
N CYS A 162 3.74 -6.25 -4.78
CA CYS A 162 2.29 -6.24 -4.55
C CYS A 162 1.75 -7.64 -4.20
N HIS A 163 2.15 -8.67 -4.95
CA HIS A 163 1.70 -10.06 -4.78
C HIS A 163 2.15 -10.65 -3.45
N TYR A 164 3.39 -10.39 -3.05
CA TYR A 164 3.96 -10.85 -1.78
C TYR A 164 3.25 -10.18 -0.59
N THR A 165 2.90 -8.89 -0.71
CA THR A 165 2.05 -8.19 0.26
C THR A 165 0.68 -8.88 0.39
N ALA A 166 0.04 -9.21 -0.73
CA ALA A 166 -1.24 -9.92 -0.74
C ALA A 166 -1.15 -11.34 -0.16
N ALA A 167 -0.05 -12.06 -0.44
CA ALA A 167 0.19 -13.40 0.08
C ALA A 167 0.40 -13.41 1.61
N LEU A 168 1.17 -12.45 2.14
CA LEU A 168 1.34 -12.29 3.60
C LEU A 168 0.02 -11.91 4.29
N ARG A 169 -0.87 -11.16 3.61
CA ARG A 169 -2.24 -10.88 4.06
C ARG A 169 -3.21 -12.05 3.87
N ARG A 170 -2.74 -13.20 3.34
CA ARG A 170 -3.53 -14.41 3.07
C ARG A 170 -4.64 -14.20 2.04
N TYR A 171 -4.39 -13.38 1.03
CA TYR A 171 -5.31 -13.16 -0.09
C TYR A 171 -5.07 -14.13 -1.25
N CYS A 172 -3.81 -14.53 -1.45
CA CYS A 172 -3.38 -15.47 -2.48
C CYS A 172 -2.22 -16.35 -1.97
N ALA A 173 -1.79 -17.31 -2.78
CA ALA A 173 -0.59 -18.10 -2.50
C ALA A 173 0.68 -17.30 -2.86
N PRO A 174 1.78 -17.43 -2.10
CA PRO A 174 3.03 -16.74 -2.42
C PRO A 174 3.65 -17.28 -3.71
N LEU A 175 4.30 -16.40 -4.46
CA LEU A 175 5.06 -16.73 -5.66
C LEU A 175 6.37 -15.95 -5.66
N THR A 176 7.41 -16.54 -6.25
CA THR A 176 8.71 -15.90 -6.48
C THR A 176 8.68 -15.05 -7.76
N ILE A 177 9.62 -14.12 -7.92
CA ILE A 177 9.80 -13.35 -9.18
C ILE A 177 10.00 -14.29 -10.37
N ALA A 178 10.78 -15.36 -10.18
CA ALA A 178 11.04 -16.37 -11.21
C ALA A 178 9.73 -17.06 -11.66
N GLU A 179 8.86 -17.46 -10.73
CA GLU A 179 7.58 -18.08 -11.06
C GLU A 179 6.62 -17.10 -11.76
N LEU A 180 6.63 -15.83 -11.36
CA LEU A 180 5.86 -14.79 -12.06
C LEU A 180 6.37 -14.60 -13.50
N ALA A 181 7.68 -14.56 -13.70
CA ALA A 181 8.28 -14.42 -15.03
C ALA A 181 7.98 -15.63 -15.94
N GLU A 182 8.04 -16.85 -15.41
CA GLU A 182 7.72 -18.07 -16.18
C GLU A 182 6.25 -18.19 -16.56
N THR A 183 5.37 -17.61 -15.75
CA THR A 183 3.93 -17.69 -15.98
C THR A 183 3.41 -16.53 -16.81
N ALA A 184 4.18 -15.46 -17.06
CA ALA A 184 3.75 -14.38 -17.95
C ALA A 184 3.38 -14.93 -19.35
N ASP A 185 2.21 -14.55 -19.88
CA ASP A 185 1.75 -15.09 -21.16
C ASP A 185 2.59 -14.53 -22.31
N ALA A 186 3.40 -15.39 -22.91
CA ALA A 186 4.24 -15.02 -24.03
C ALA A 186 3.45 -14.63 -25.30
N SER A 187 2.20 -15.12 -25.45
CA SER A 187 1.35 -14.79 -26.61
C SER A 187 0.88 -13.34 -26.62
N LEU A 188 0.92 -12.67 -25.47
CA LEU A 188 0.56 -11.26 -25.29
C LEU A 188 1.75 -10.31 -25.46
N SER A 189 2.92 -10.82 -25.89
CA SER A 189 4.11 -10.02 -26.19
C SER A 189 4.61 -10.28 -27.61
N PRO A 190 5.00 -9.24 -28.36
CA PRO A 190 5.70 -9.42 -29.62
C PRO A 190 7.16 -9.85 -29.42
N HIS A 191 7.68 -9.82 -28.19
CA HIS A 191 9.06 -10.16 -27.84
C HIS A 191 9.15 -11.59 -27.30
N ARG A 192 10.36 -12.18 -27.38
CA ARG A 192 10.66 -13.46 -26.72
C ARG A 192 10.43 -13.38 -25.21
N ALA A 193 10.01 -14.50 -24.61
CA ALA A 193 9.80 -14.60 -23.16
C ALA A 193 11.12 -14.54 -22.36
N PHE A 194 12.25 -14.92 -22.97
CA PHE A 194 13.56 -14.95 -22.32
C PHE A 194 14.71 -14.62 -23.29
N PRO A 195 15.69 -13.77 -22.91
CA PRO A 195 15.62 -12.82 -21.79
C PRO A 195 14.47 -11.82 -21.97
N ASN A 196 13.89 -11.40 -20.86
CA ASN A 196 12.67 -10.61 -20.83
C ASN A 196 12.96 -9.13 -21.17
N GLN A 197 12.14 -8.50 -22.01
CA GLN A 197 12.28 -7.10 -22.44
C GLN A 197 11.27 -6.15 -21.79
N GLY A 198 10.47 -6.62 -20.85
CA GLY A 198 9.33 -5.87 -20.32
C GLY A 198 8.07 -6.72 -20.29
N LEU A 199 7.10 -6.29 -19.48
CA LEU A 199 5.73 -6.78 -19.57
C LEU A 199 4.85 -5.73 -20.23
N THR A 200 3.97 -6.16 -21.12
CA THR A 200 2.86 -5.31 -21.56
C THR A 200 1.84 -5.15 -20.43
N VAL A 201 1.04 -4.08 -20.50
CA VAL A 201 -0.07 -3.83 -19.56
C VAL A 201 -1.03 -5.01 -19.49
N GLN A 202 -1.27 -5.67 -20.63
CA GLN A 202 -2.10 -6.85 -20.76
C GLN A 202 -1.46 -8.05 -20.06
N GLN A 203 -0.15 -8.31 -20.27
CA GLN A 203 0.56 -9.38 -19.57
C GLN A 203 0.53 -9.19 -18.06
N LEU A 204 0.75 -7.97 -17.58
CA LEU A 204 0.71 -7.67 -16.15
C LEU A 204 -0.68 -7.89 -15.56
N SER A 205 -1.73 -7.45 -16.27
CA SER A 205 -3.11 -7.63 -15.81
C SER A 205 -3.51 -9.10 -15.75
N ASP A 206 -3.11 -9.86 -16.77
CA ASP A 206 -3.36 -11.29 -16.86
C ASP A 206 -2.57 -12.09 -15.81
N LEU A 207 -1.32 -11.71 -15.53
CA LEU A 207 -0.49 -12.31 -14.48
C LEU A 207 -1.19 -12.24 -13.11
N PHE A 208 -1.63 -11.05 -12.72
CA PHE A 208 -2.36 -10.83 -11.47
C PHE A 208 -3.68 -11.61 -11.40
N ARG A 209 -4.43 -11.66 -12.51
CA ARG A 209 -5.68 -12.43 -12.62
C ARG A 209 -5.45 -13.92 -12.42
N ARG A 210 -4.44 -14.51 -13.06
CA ARG A 210 -4.14 -15.95 -12.98
C ARG A 210 -3.69 -16.39 -11.59
N HIS A 211 -3.10 -15.48 -10.82
CA HIS A 211 -2.58 -15.76 -9.48
C HIS A 211 -3.47 -15.27 -8.33
N GLY A 212 -4.75 -15.03 -8.63
CA GLY A 212 -5.78 -14.82 -7.61
C GLY A 212 -5.84 -13.41 -7.03
N THR A 213 -5.26 -12.41 -7.70
CA THR A 213 -5.34 -11.00 -7.29
C THR A 213 -5.69 -10.11 -8.49
N PRO A 214 -6.86 -10.29 -9.14
CA PRO A 214 -7.20 -9.53 -10.34
C PRO A 214 -7.06 -8.02 -10.09
N PRO A 215 -6.39 -7.28 -10.97
CA PRO A 215 -6.08 -5.89 -10.67
C PRO A 215 -7.24 -4.97 -11.04
N MET A 216 -7.48 -3.97 -10.21
CA MET A 216 -8.15 -2.75 -10.67
C MET A 216 -7.15 -1.99 -11.55
N PHE A 217 -7.50 -1.84 -12.82
CA PHE A 217 -6.68 -1.16 -13.82
C PHE A 217 -7.19 0.25 -14.06
N TYR A 218 -6.27 1.21 -14.02
CA TYR A 218 -6.54 2.60 -14.31
C TYR A 218 -5.59 3.11 -15.38
N MET A 219 -6.16 3.73 -16.41
CA MET A 219 -5.41 4.47 -17.42
C MET A 219 -5.45 5.95 -17.08
N ILE A 220 -4.29 6.57 -16.94
CA ILE A 220 -4.18 7.99 -16.62
C ILE A 220 -4.71 8.81 -17.81
N GLY A 221 -5.46 9.89 -17.51
CA GLY A 221 -6.29 10.63 -18.47
C GLY A 221 -7.74 10.15 -18.50
N MET A 222 -7.99 8.90 -18.10
CA MET A 222 -9.31 8.27 -18.03
C MET A 222 -9.69 7.88 -16.60
N LEU A 223 -9.10 8.54 -15.59
CA LEU A 223 -9.34 8.23 -14.19
C LEU A 223 -10.79 8.58 -13.79
N PRO A 224 -11.48 7.72 -13.01
CA PRO A 224 -12.81 8.02 -12.52
C PRO A 224 -12.82 9.22 -11.56
N HIS A 225 -13.97 9.89 -11.44
CA HIS A 225 -14.19 10.99 -10.52
C HIS A 225 -15.53 10.79 -9.81
N ALA A 226 -15.56 11.02 -8.49
CA ALA A 226 -16.74 10.74 -7.68
C ALA A 226 -17.80 11.85 -7.75
N GLU A 227 -17.47 13.03 -8.30
CA GLU A 227 -18.37 14.17 -8.50
C GLU A 227 -19.02 14.69 -7.20
N LEU A 228 -18.29 14.65 -6.09
CA LEU A 228 -18.79 15.10 -4.78
C LEU A 228 -18.39 16.55 -4.45
N PRO A 229 -19.16 17.25 -3.58
CA PRO A 229 -18.80 18.57 -3.08
C PRO A 229 -17.40 18.62 -2.44
N GLY A 230 -16.68 19.71 -2.67
CA GLY A 230 -15.33 19.92 -2.12
C GLY A 230 -14.21 19.16 -2.84
N GLN A 231 -14.53 18.42 -3.91
CA GLN A 231 -13.56 17.88 -4.86
C GLN A 231 -13.33 18.88 -6.00
N PHE A 232 -12.09 19.01 -6.45
CA PHE A 232 -11.80 19.77 -7.66
C PHE A 232 -12.45 19.07 -8.86
N PRO A 233 -12.97 19.84 -9.84
CA PRO A 233 -13.46 19.23 -11.08
C PRO A 233 -12.32 18.47 -11.76
N PRO A 234 -12.63 17.43 -12.56
CA PRO A 234 -11.63 16.77 -13.38
C PRO A 234 -10.84 17.79 -14.21
N PRO A 235 -9.50 17.70 -14.26
CA PRO A 235 -8.71 18.63 -15.05
C PRO A 235 -9.08 18.50 -16.53
N ALA A 236 -9.14 19.63 -17.23
CA ALA A 236 -9.27 19.62 -18.68
C ALA A 236 -8.01 19.00 -19.29
N GLY A 237 -8.18 18.05 -20.22
CA GLY A 237 -7.06 17.44 -20.90
C GLY A 237 -6.25 18.49 -21.67
N VAL A 238 -4.92 18.36 -21.64
CA VAL A 238 -4.02 19.25 -22.37
C VAL A 238 -3.70 18.60 -23.73
N PRO A 239 -4.15 19.15 -24.87
CA PRO A 239 -3.93 18.54 -26.17
C PRO A 239 -2.44 18.33 -26.46
N GLY A 240 -2.08 17.10 -26.85
CA GLY A 240 -0.70 16.74 -27.18
C GLY A 240 0.23 16.49 -25.98
N ALA A 241 -0.21 16.73 -24.75
CA ALA A 241 0.54 16.38 -23.55
C ALA A 241 0.17 14.98 -23.05
N ASP A 242 1.15 14.25 -22.49
CA ASP A 242 0.89 12.96 -21.86
C ASP A 242 0.01 13.17 -20.61
N PRO A 243 -1.09 12.41 -20.43
CA PRO A 243 -1.98 12.56 -19.27
C PRO A 243 -1.30 12.53 -17.91
N GLY A 244 -0.16 11.86 -17.80
CA GLY A 244 0.65 11.84 -16.58
C GLY A 244 1.15 13.22 -16.13
N THR A 245 1.13 14.25 -16.98
CA THR A 245 1.62 15.60 -16.62
C THR A 245 0.52 16.56 -16.15
N TRP A 246 -0.76 16.17 -16.26
CA TRP A 246 -1.87 17.07 -15.92
C TRP A 246 -3.03 16.41 -15.17
N ASP A 247 -3.15 15.08 -15.17
CA ASP A 247 -4.27 14.40 -14.50
C ASP A 247 -4.07 14.34 -12.97
N THR A 248 -4.49 15.40 -12.28
CA THR A 248 -4.40 15.54 -10.82
C THR A 248 -5.13 14.46 -10.03
N ARG A 249 -6.01 13.66 -10.67
CA ARG A 249 -6.76 12.59 -10.00
C ARG A 249 -5.87 11.42 -9.58
N ILE A 250 -4.66 11.28 -10.15
CA ILE A 250 -3.66 10.25 -9.81
C ILE A 250 -3.52 10.08 -8.29
N VAL A 251 -3.33 11.20 -7.59
CA VAL A 251 -3.12 11.20 -6.13
C VAL A 251 -4.34 10.62 -5.40
N SER A 252 -5.54 11.07 -5.75
CA SER A 252 -6.76 10.61 -5.08
C SER A 252 -7.02 9.13 -5.33
N THR A 253 -6.86 8.66 -6.56
CA THR A 253 -7.03 7.25 -6.94
C THR A 253 -6.00 6.38 -6.22
N ALA A 254 -4.71 6.77 -6.20
CA ALA A 254 -3.70 6.03 -5.47
C ALA A 254 -4.00 5.98 -3.96
N CYS A 255 -4.39 7.11 -3.36
CA CYS A 255 -4.69 7.18 -1.94
C CYS A 255 -5.85 6.27 -1.51
N ARG A 256 -6.91 6.09 -2.33
CA ARG A 256 -8.03 5.19 -1.99
C ARG A 256 -7.56 3.75 -1.75
N HIS A 257 -6.63 3.28 -2.56
CA HIS A 257 -6.06 1.94 -2.45
C HIS A 257 -5.04 1.83 -1.32
N LEU A 258 -4.16 2.83 -1.21
CA LEU A 258 -3.19 2.91 -0.11
C LEU A 258 -3.89 2.97 1.25
N ASN A 259 -5.04 3.64 1.37
CA ASN A 259 -5.82 3.69 2.61
C ASN A 259 -6.38 2.31 3.03
N GLY A 260 -6.57 1.37 2.09
CA GLY A 260 -6.88 -0.04 2.38
C GLY A 260 -5.63 -0.90 2.60
N GLY A 261 -4.45 -0.28 2.52
CA GLY A 261 -3.15 -0.92 2.57
C GLY A 261 -2.82 -1.74 1.32
N PHE A 262 -3.45 -1.50 0.18
CA PHE A 262 -3.12 -2.15 -1.07
C PHE A 262 -2.03 -1.35 -1.80
N PRO A 263 -0.85 -1.95 -2.09
CA PRO A 263 0.17 -1.30 -2.91
C PRO A 263 -0.33 -1.00 -4.32
N VAL A 264 0.10 0.12 -4.88
CA VAL A 264 -0.30 0.58 -6.22
C VAL A 264 0.91 0.47 -7.14
N LEU A 265 0.85 -0.41 -8.13
CA LEU A 265 1.88 -0.51 -9.17
C LEU A 265 1.65 0.60 -10.18
N VAL A 266 2.67 1.44 -10.39
CA VAL A 266 2.66 2.54 -11.35
C VAL A 266 3.49 2.12 -12.57
N GLY A 267 2.91 2.26 -13.76
CA GLY A 267 3.63 2.09 -15.03
C GLY A 267 3.88 3.44 -15.70
N THR A 268 5.13 3.71 -16.05
CA THR A 268 5.54 4.85 -16.88
C THR A 268 5.76 4.39 -18.33
N ARG A 269 6.50 5.16 -19.14
CA ARG A 269 6.82 4.77 -20.53
C ARG A 269 7.71 3.53 -20.61
N ASP A 270 8.68 3.41 -19.72
CA ASP A 270 9.76 2.43 -19.77
C ASP A 270 10.11 1.84 -18.39
N HIS A 271 9.39 2.23 -17.34
CA HIS A 271 9.63 1.75 -15.98
C HIS A 271 8.34 1.40 -15.24
N ALA A 272 8.49 0.58 -14.19
CA ALA A 272 7.41 0.27 -13.26
C ALA A 272 7.94 0.27 -11.82
N PHE A 273 7.14 0.80 -10.90
CA PHE A 273 7.47 0.86 -9.47
C PHE A 273 6.20 0.73 -8.62
N VAL A 274 6.34 0.67 -7.31
CA VAL A 274 5.19 0.45 -6.39
C VAL A 274 5.06 1.60 -5.41
N LEU A 275 3.89 2.21 -5.34
CA LEU A 275 3.53 3.11 -4.24
C LEU A 275 3.12 2.28 -3.03
N CYS A 276 3.67 2.64 -1.88
CA CYS A 276 3.48 1.91 -0.63
C CYS A 276 2.98 2.78 0.53
N GLY A 277 2.88 4.10 0.33
CA GLY A 277 2.39 5.03 1.33
C GLY A 277 2.17 6.45 0.83
N TRP A 278 1.71 7.32 1.73
CA TRP A 278 1.55 8.75 1.48
C TRP A 278 1.49 9.55 2.79
N TRP A 279 1.92 10.81 2.74
CA TRP A 279 1.77 11.77 3.84
C TRP A 279 1.32 13.13 3.32
N ARG A 280 1.00 14.04 4.24
CA ARG A 280 0.71 15.44 3.94
C ARG A 280 1.85 16.32 4.42
N GLU A 281 2.26 17.24 3.57
CA GLU A 281 3.28 18.25 3.87
C GLU A 281 2.83 19.57 3.24
N ALA A 282 2.79 20.65 4.04
CA ALA A 282 2.36 21.98 3.60
C ALA A 282 1.02 21.97 2.80
N GLY A 283 0.07 21.11 3.19
CA GLY A 283 -1.23 20.97 2.53
C GLY A 283 -1.24 20.12 1.25
N GLN A 284 -0.08 19.70 0.75
CA GLN A 284 0.07 18.81 -0.40
C GLN A 284 0.19 17.36 0.04
N ILE A 285 -0.30 16.43 -0.79
CA ILE A 285 -0.10 15.00 -0.57
C ILE A 285 1.19 14.59 -1.30
N ARG A 286 2.06 13.90 -0.58
CA ARG A 286 3.29 13.29 -1.08
C ARG A 286 3.13 11.78 -1.01
N LEU A 287 3.75 11.04 -1.93
CA LEU A 287 3.63 9.57 -1.98
C LEU A 287 4.98 8.92 -1.61
N VAL A 288 4.94 7.68 -1.16
CA VAL A 288 6.13 6.86 -0.89
C VAL A 288 6.16 5.72 -1.90
N ARG A 289 7.30 5.49 -2.54
CA ARG A 289 7.51 4.39 -3.49
C ARG A 289 8.63 3.44 -3.11
N HIS A 290 8.53 2.23 -3.63
CA HIS A 290 9.61 1.27 -3.80
C HIS A 290 9.94 1.22 -5.29
N ASP A 291 11.20 1.47 -5.64
CA ASP A 291 11.71 1.37 -7.01
C ASP A 291 12.82 0.35 -7.05
N ASP A 292 12.69 -0.68 -7.89
CA ASP A 292 13.62 -1.80 -7.95
C ASP A 292 15.05 -1.38 -8.33
N GLN A 293 15.22 -0.22 -9.00
CA GLN A 293 16.52 0.32 -9.41
C GLN A 293 17.07 1.40 -8.47
N GLN A 294 16.27 1.96 -7.57
CA GLN A 294 16.68 3.04 -6.65
C GLN A 294 16.55 2.66 -5.16
N GLY A 295 15.81 1.60 -4.84
CA GLY A 295 15.61 1.12 -3.48
C GLY A 295 14.26 1.41 -2.84
N PRO A 296 14.09 1.01 -1.57
CA PRO A 296 12.84 1.14 -0.82
C PRO A 296 12.62 2.53 -0.21
N TYR A 297 11.36 2.80 0.15
CA TYR A 297 10.88 3.98 0.87
C TYR A 297 11.39 5.33 0.33
N LEU A 298 11.24 5.56 -0.97
CA LEU A 298 11.65 6.80 -1.63
C LEU A 298 10.45 7.76 -1.73
N PRO A 299 10.66 9.07 -1.51
CA PRO A 299 9.61 10.05 -1.68
C PRO A 299 9.27 10.26 -3.16
N VAL A 300 7.99 10.52 -3.43
CA VAL A 300 7.47 11.06 -4.69
C VAL A 300 6.85 12.42 -4.34
N ASN A 301 7.54 13.48 -4.74
CA ASN A 301 7.15 14.83 -4.39
C ASN A 301 6.00 15.34 -5.25
N ASP A 302 6.10 15.18 -6.56
CA ASP A 302 5.08 15.59 -7.51
C ASP A 302 4.87 14.47 -8.55
N PRO A 303 3.76 13.72 -8.49
CA PRO A 303 3.45 12.69 -9.47
C PRO A 303 3.30 13.21 -10.91
N LEU A 304 3.02 14.50 -11.09
CA LEU A 304 2.87 15.11 -12.42
C LEU A 304 4.23 15.48 -13.05
N ASN A 305 5.26 15.61 -12.22
CA ASN A 305 6.64 15.93 -12.60
C ASN A 305 7.63 15.06 -11.80
N ASP A 306 7.45 13.74 -11.89
CA ASP A 306 8.11 12.78 -11.01
C ASP A 306 9.61 12.67 -11.30
N SER A 307 10.38 13.25 -10.40
CA SER A 307 11.84 13.17 -10.37
C SER A 307 12.33 12.82 -8.97
N LEU A 308 13.50 12.19 -8.92
CA LEU A 308 14.18 11.77 -7.70
C LEU A 308 15.63 12.24 -7.73
N ILE A 309 16.11 12.71 -6.59
CA ILE A 309 17.54 12.75 -6.29
C ILE A 309 17.81 11.61 -5.32
N HIS A 310 18.60 10.62 -5.72
CA HIS A 310 18.84 9.43 -4.92
C HIS A 310 19.47 9.80 -3.56
N PRO A 311 18.89 9.39 -2.42
CA PRO A 311 19.24 9.94 -1.10
C PRO A 311 20.62 9.54 -0.57
N VAL A 312 21.28 8.55 -1.19
CA VAL A 312 22.65 8.15 -0.81
C VAL A 312 23.69 8.73 -1.76
N THR A 313 23.40 8.77 -3.06
CA THR A 313 24.41 9.04 -4.10
C THR A 313 24.23 10.39 -4.78
N GLY A 314 23.10 11.07 -4.56
CA GLY A 314 22.74 12.30 -5.26
C GLY A 314 22.42 12.09 -6.74
N ALA A 315 22.38 10.85 -7.23
CA ALA A 315 22.11 10.57 -8.64
C ALA A 315 20.68 11.00 -9.00
N PRO A 316 20.50 11.83 -10.04
CA PRO A 316 19.18 12.22 -10.48
C PRO A 316 18.51 11.10 -11.28
N ARG A 317 17.19 11.00 -11.15
CA ARG A 317 16.35 10.14 -11.98
C ARG A 317 15.06 10.86 -12.34
N ASP A 318 14.75 10.88 -13.63
CA ASP A 318 13.46 11.30 -14.16
C ASP A 318 12.64 10.05 -14.51
N TYR A 319 11.39 10.00 -14.06
CA TYR A 319 10.47 8.90 -14.33
C TYR A 319 9.55 9.18 -15.53
N GLY A 320 9.51 10.44 -15.97
CA GLY A 320 8.58 10.92 -16.97
C GLY A 320 7.11 10.76 -16.53
N PRO A 321 6.17 11.00 -17.47
CA PRO A 321 4.75 10.92 -17.18
C PRO A 321 4.30 9.52 -16.80
N TRP A 322 3.50 9.42 -15.75
CA TRP A 322 2.85 8.17 -15.37
C TRP A 322 1.72 7.84 -16.35
N ARG A 323 1.55 6.56 -16.69
CA ARG A 323 0.57 6.12 -17.69
C ARG A 323 -0.53 5.24 -17.14
N THR A 324 -0.19 4.38 -16.18
CA THR A 324 -1.13 3.37 -15.67
C THR A 324 -0.96 3.18 -14.16
N LEU A 325 -2.05 2.83 -13.50
CA LEU A 325 -2.06 2.30 -12.14
C LEU A 325 -2.68 0.90 -12.17
N HIS A 326 -2.02 -0.06 -11.54
CA HIS A 326 -2.53 -1.41 -11.34
C HIS A 326 -2.57 -1.69 -9.84
N VAL A 327 -3.74 -2.04 -9.34
CA VAL A 327 -3.91 -2.38 -7.92
C VAL A 327 -4.40 -3.81 -7.81
N PRO A 328 -3.53 -4.77 -7.44
CA PRO A 328 -3.93 -6.17 -7.25
C PRO A 328 -4.92 -6.26 -6.09
N MET A 329 -6.17 -6.55 -6.41
CA MET A 329 -7.24 -6.63 -5.43
C MET A 329 -7.48 -8.07 -5.01
N PRO A 330 -7.90 -8.31 -3.76
CA PRO A 330 -8.29 -9.64 -3.35
C PRO A 330 -9.51 -10.11 -4.15
N PRO A 331 -9.70 -11.43 -4.32
CA PRO A 331 -10.91 -11.95 -4.94
C PRO A 331 -12.15 -11.40 -4.24
N THR A 332 -13.21 -11.13 -5.01
CA THR A 332 -14.50 -10.60 -4.54
C THR A 332 -14.53 -9.13 -4.10
N ALA A 333 -13.44 -8.38 -4.19
CA ALA A 333 -13.47 -6.92 -4.06
C ALA A 333 -13.58 -6.27 -5.45
N TRP A 334 -14.79 -6.25 -6.02
CA TRP A 334 -15.07 -5.80 -7.39
C TRP A 334 -15.42 -4.32 -7.46
N LEU A 335 -16.16 -3.82 -6.48
CA LEU A 335 -16.69 -2.46 -6.46
C LEU A 335 -15.54 -1.44 -6.49
N LEU A 336 -15.55 -0.58 -7.51
CA LEU A 336 -14.60 0.51 -7.61
C LEU A 336 -14.79 1.50 -6.45
N PRO A 337 -13.69 1.90 -5.77
CA PRO A 337 -13.75 2.89 -4.70
C PRO A 337 -14.41 4.20 -5.12
N GLU A 338 -14.21 4.66 -6.36
CA GLU A 338 -14.84 5.89 -6.85
C GLU A 338 -16.36 5.76 -7.03
N ALA A 339 -16.84 4.61 -7.49
CA ALA A 339 -18.28 4.34 -7.62
C ALA A 339 -18.95 4.26 -6.24
N ALA A 340 -18.29 3.57 -5.30
CA ALA A 340 -18.71 3.52 -3.90
C ALA A 340 -18.77 4.93 -3.29
N GLU A 341 -17.70 5.72 -3.46
CA GLU A 341 -17.59 7.08 -2.93
C GLU A 341 -18.69 7.98 -3.49
N LYS A 342 -18.95 7.95 -4.81
CA LYS A 342 -20.03 8.71 -5.45
C LYS A 342 -21.40 8.40 -4.83
N LYS A 343 -21.80 7.12 -4.79
CA LYS A 343 -23.13 6.73 -4.28
C LYS A 343 -23.25 6.96 -2.77
N ALA A 344 -22.22 6.57 -2.01
CA ALA A 344 -22.19 6.76 -0.57
C ALA A 344 -22.18 8.24 -0.18
N GLY A 345 -21.33 9.05 -0.81
CA GLY A 345 -21.18 10.47 -0.51
C GLY A 345 -22.48 11.25 -0.71
N VAL A 346 -23.18 11.02 -1.82
CA VAL A 346 -24.51 11.61 -2.08
C VAL A 346 -25.52 11.17 -1.01
N GLY A 347 -25.56 9.89 -0.66
CA GLY A 347 -26.47 9.37 0.36
C GLY A 347 -26.17 9.90 1.76
N LEU A 348 -24.89 10.00 2.15
CA LEU A 348 -24.46 10.57 3.43
C LEU A 348 -24.82 12.05 3.54
N LEU A 349 -24.63 12.83 2.46
CA LEU A 349 -25.03 14.24 2.40
C LEU A 349 -26.54 14.38 2.62
N ALA A 350 -27.35 13.61 1.88
CA ALA A 350 -28.80 13.65 1.99
C ALA A 350 -29.28 13.20 3.38
N GLY A 351 -28.76 12.08 3.90
CA GLY A 351 -29.09 11.56 5.22
C GLY A 351 -28.69 12.52 6.33
N SER A 352 -27.54 13.17 6.23
CA SER A 352 -27.10 14.19 7.19
C SER A 352 -28.03 15.40 7.19
N SER A 353 -28.45 15.90 6.02
CA SER A 353 -29.35 17.05 5.96
C SER A 353 -30.72 16.73 6.55
N ALA A 354 -31.22 15.51 6.33
CA ALA A 354 -32.48 15.04 6.91
C ALA A 354 -32.41 14.90 8.45
N LEU A 355 -31.26 14.50 9.00
CA LEU A 355 -31.09 14.23 10.43
C LEU A 355 -30.62 15.43 11.26
N ALA A 356 -29.94 16.43 10.66
CA ALA A 356 -29.30 17.52 11.38
C ALA A 356 -30.28 18.33 12.26
N SER A 357 -31.36 18.85 11.67
CA SER A 357 -32.35 19.68 12.40
C SER A 357 -33.13 18.90 13.48
N PRO A 358 -33.65 17.68 13.21
CA PRO A 358 -34.25 16.84 14.25
C PRO A 358 -33.31 16.54 15.42
N LEU A 359 -32.04 16.23 15.15
CA LEU A 359 -31.03 15.97 16.17
C LEU A 359 -30.68 17.23 16.96
N ALA A 360 -30.50 18.37 16.30
CA ALA A 360 -30.21 19.64 16.95
C ALA A 360 -31.31 20.04 17.94
N THR A 361 -32.57 19.84 17.56
CA THR A 361 -33.73 20.07 18.42
C THR A 361 -33.73 19.13 19.63
N LYS A 362 -33.48 17.83 19.40
CA LYS A 362 -33.47 16.81 20.46
C LYS A 362 -32.33 17.02 21.47
N LEU A 363 -31.18 17.50 21.00
CA LEU A 363 -29.97 17.67 21.81
C LEU A 363 -29.84 19.09 22.39
N SER A 364 -30.68 20.04 21.96
CA SER A 364 -30.57 21.46 22.30
C SER A 364 -29.17 22.04 21.99
N GLN A 365 -28.57 21.60 20.88
CA GLN A 365 -27.24 22.00 20.44
C GLN A 365 -27.17 22.01 18.91
N GLU A 366 -26.38 22.89 18.31
CA GLU A 366 -26.19 22.89 16.86
C GLU A 366 -25.48 21.62 16.39
N VAL A 367 -26.03 21.00 15.34
CA VAL A 367 -25.44 19.86 14.65
C VAL A 367 -25.25 20.25 13.19
N PRO A 368 -24.02 20.63 12.75
CA PRO A 368 -23.79 21.04 11.38
C PRO A 368 -24.02 19.85 10.44
N SER A 369 -24.75 20.08 9.35
CA SER A 369 -24.92 19.06 8.32
C SER A 369 -23.62 18.86 7.54
N LEU A 370 -23.47 17.72 6.87
CA LEU A 370 -22.37 17.53 5.93
C LEU A 370 -22.40 18.56 4.78
N ALA A 371 -23.58 19.05 4.40
CA ALA A 371 -23.71 20.11 3.41
C ALA A 371 -23.14 21.45 3.91
N ASP A 372 -23.31 21.77 5.20
CA ASP A 372 -22.72 22.96 5.81
C ASP A 372 -21.19 22.87 5.86
N LEU A 373 -20.65 21.70 6.24
CA LEU A 373 -19.22 21.45 6.19
C LEU A 373 -18.66 21.54 4.76
N ALA A 374 -19.41 21.05 3.77
CA ALA A 374 -19.03 21.16 2.36
C ALA A 374 -19.01 22.61 1.89
N ALA A 375 -20.02 23.42 2.24
CA ALA A 375 -20.09 24.84 1.91
C ALA A 375 -18.92 25.64 2.51
N GLN A 376 -18.41 25.23 3.67
CA GLN A 376 -17.24 25.81 4.34
C GLN A 376 -15.90 25.26 3.83
N SER A 377 -15.90 24.41 2.79
CA SER A 377 -14.70 23.69 2.32
C SER A 377 -14.02 22.84 3.41
N ALA A 378 -14.76 22.49 4.46
CA ALA A 378 -14.32 21.71 5.60
C ALA A 378 -14.62 20.20 5.45
N LEU A 379 -15.36 19.78 4.42
CA LEU A 379 -15.64 18.37 4.16
C LEU A 379 -14.62 17.75 3.18
N THR A 380 -14.26 16.49 3.43
CA THR A 380 -13.61 15.63 2.45
C THR A 380 -14.09 14.19 2.62
N PHE A 381 -13.89 13.34 1.62
CA PHE A 381 -14.22 11.93 1.70
C PHE A 381 -12.94 11.10 1.68
N ARG A 382 -12.92 10.04 2.50
CA ARG A 382 -11.86 9.06 2.55
C ARG A 382 -12.46 7.69 2.28
N THR A 383 -12.01 7.05 1.21
CA THR A 383 -12.53 5.75 0.78
C THR A 383 -11.42 4.70 0.83
N TYR A 384 -11.75 3.49 1.27
CA TYR A 384 -10.82 2.35 1.30
C TYR A 384 -11.56 1.01 1.29
N VAL A 385 -10.85 -0.02 0.84
CA VAL A 385 -11.31 -1.42 0.93
C VAL A 385 -10.75 -2.04 2.22
N ALA A 386 -11.57 -2.77 2.96
CA ALA A 386 -11.18 -3.47 4.17
C ALA A 386 -11.75 -4.89 4.22
N ARG A 387 -11.10 -5.81 4.94
CA ARG A 387 -11.78 -7.05 5.35
C ARG A 387 -12.86 -6.69 6.35
N SER A 388 -14.04 -7.29 6.22
CA SER A 388 -15.15 -7.02 7.14
C SER A 388 -14.82 -7.37 8.58
N CYS A 389 -14.01 -8.41 8.82
CA CYS A 389 -13.55 -8.76 10.17
C CYS A 389 -12.64 -7.69 10.79
N ASP A 390 -11.73 -7.11 10.01
CA ASP A 390 -10.83 -6.05 10.49
C ASP A 390 -11.62 -4.76 10.77
N TYR A 391 -12.54 -4.40 9.87
CA TYR A 391 -13.46 -3.27 10.08
C TYR A 391 -14.25 -3.42 11.39
N LYS A 392 -14.90 -4.59 11.60
CA LYS A 392 -15.68 -4.89 12.82
C LYS A 392 -14.82 -4.91 14.09
N ALA A 393 -13.58 -5.38 14.00
CA ALA A 393 -12.65 -5.40 15.12
C ALA A 393 -12.27 -3.97 15.56
N ALA A 394 -12.07 -3.06 14.60
CA ALA A 394 -11.60 -1.70 14.87
C ALA A 394 -12.68 -0.76 15.45
N LEU A 395 -13.97 -1.03 15.29
CA LEU A 395 -15.07 -0.10 15.64
C LEU A 395 -14.97 0.49 17.06
N ALA A 396 -14.70 -0.33 18.07
CA ALA A 396 -14.63 0.13 19.46
C ALA A 396 -13.42 1.06 19.68
N ALA A 397 -12.25 0.69 19.16
CA ALA A 397 -11.04 1.49 19.26
C ALA A 397 -11.14 2.81 18.48
N ARG A 398 -12.00 2.87 17.46
CA ARG A 398 -12.31 4.10 16.71
C ARG A 398 -13.18 5.09 17.48
N GLY A 399 -13.83 4.66 18.56
CA GLY A 399 -14.69 5.50 19.39
C GLY A 399 -16.18 5.45 19.04
N HIS A 400 -16.64 4.43 18.29
CA HIS A 400 -18.08 4.23 18.10
C HIS A 400 -18.77 3.84 19.42
N SER A 401 -20.04 4.23 19.57
CA SER A 401 -20.86 3.86 20.73
C SER A 401 -21.03 2.34 20.85
N ASN A 402 -21.23 1.83 22.07
CA ASN A 402 -21.46 0.39 22.30
C ASN A 402 -22.66 -0.15 21.50
N ALA A 403 -23.72 0.65 21.33
CA ALA A 403 -24.88 0.27 20.54
C ALA A 403 -24.54 0.12 19.05
N THR A 404 -23.84 1.11 18.48
CA THR A 404 -23.35 1.07 17.08
C THR A 404 -22.39 -0.11 16.86
N VAL A 405 -21.47 -0.33 17.80
CA VAL A 405 -20.51 -1.45 17.75
C VAL A 405 -21.23 -2.79 17.75
N ALA A 406 -22.20 -2.98 18.65
CA ALA A 406 -22.96 -4.23 18.73
C ALA A 406 -23.74 -4.50 17.43
N MET A 407 -24.44 -3.48 16.92
CA MET A 407 -25.18 -3.56 15.66
C MET A 407 -24.29 -3.93 14.47
N LEU A 408 -23.23 -3.15 14.21
CA LEU A 408 -22.36 -3.37 13.05
C LEU A 408 -21.59 -4.69 13.13
N ARG A 409 -21.30 -5.20 14.33
CA ARG A 409 -20.68 -6.52 14.50
C ARG A 409 -21.63 -7.65 14.11
N LEU A 410 -22.93 -7.50 14.37
CA LEU A 410 -23.96 -8.49 14.03
C LEU A 410 -24.41 -8.41 12.56
N THR A 411 -24.27 -7.25 11.90
CA THR A 411 -24.60 -7.08 10.48
C THR A 411 -23.85 -8.08 9.61
N GLN A 412 -24.56 -8.75 8.69
CA GLN A 412 -23.91 -9.61 7.71
C GLN A 412 -23.11 -8.77 6.71
N MET A 413 -21.86 -9.17 6.47
CA MET A 413 -20.97 -8.48 5.54
C MET A 413 -20.25 -9.51 4.66
N PRO A 414 -20.03 -9.21 3.37
CA PRO A 414 -19.11 -9.98 2.54
C PRO A 414 -17.69 -9.98 3.14
N ARG A 415 -16.79 -10.82 2.59
CA ARG A 415 -15.40 -10.91 3.06
C ARG A 415 -14.68 -9.56 3.05
N PHE A 416 -14.94 -8.75 2.02
CA PHE A 416 -14.41 -7.40 1.86
C PHE A 416 -15.56 -6.41 1.72
N VAL A 417 -15.38 -5.22 2.28
CA VAL A 417 -16.32 -4.10 2.17
C VAL A 417 -15.57 -2.87 1.66
N VAL A 418 -16.29 -1.96 1.00
CA VAL A 418 -15.76 -0.62 0.69
C VAL A 418 -16.32 0.35 1.72
N VAL A 419 -15.45 1.03 2.46
CA VAL A 419 -15.85 2.01 3.47
C VAL A 419 -15.62 3.41 2.92
N VAL A 420 -16.64 4.26 3.04
CA VAL A 420 -16.59 5.67 2.64
C VAL A 420 -16.84 6.53 3.87
N GLU A 421 -15.83 7.27 4.29
CA GLU A 421 -15.85 8.14 5.47
C GLU A 421 -15.99 9.60 5.04
N ALA A 422 -16.95 10.31 5.64
CA ALA A 422 -17.03 11.76 5.61
C ALA A 422 -16.13 12.33 6.71
N VAL A 423 -15.14 13.12 6.33
CA VAL A 423 -14.09 13.64 7.21
C VAL A 423 -14.18 15.17 7.30
N ASP A 424 -14.23 15.66 8.53
CA ASP A 424 -14.08 17.08 8.86
C ASP A 424 -12.59 17.47 8.83
N ARG A 425 -12.20 18.32 7.88
CA ARG A 425 -10.83 18.78 7.65
C ARG A 425 -10.29 19.57 8.83
N ASN A 426 -11.13 20.35 9.51
CA ASN A 426 -10.70 21.18 10.64
C ASN A 426 -10.42 20.28 11.85
N ALA A 427 -11.30 19.32 12.12
CA ALA A 427 -11.08 18.33 13.17
C ALA A 427 -9.84 17.46 12.89
N ARG A 428 -9.60 17.10 11.63
CA ARG A 428 -8.39 16.37 11.24
C ARG A 428 -7.11 17.19 11.47
N GLN A 429 -7.12 18.49 11.18
CA GLN A 429 -5.95 19.36 11.44
C GLN A 429 -5.60 19.46 12.93
N ALA A 430 -6.58 19.24 13.81
CA ALA A 430 -6.39 19.18 15.25
C ALA A 430 -5.92 17.79 15.77
N ASP A 431 -5.58 16.86 14.87
CA ASP A 431 -5.07 15.50 15.16
C ASP A 431 -5.98 14.66 16.10
N GLY A 432 -7.29 14.87 15.98
CA GLY A 432 -8.31 14.16 16.75
C GLY A 432 -9.27 13.32 15.89
N PRO A 433 -10.28 12.70 16.51
CA PRO A 433 -11.39 12.06 15.79
C PRO A 433 -12.04 13.04 14.80
N CYS A 434 -12.03 12.68 13.52
CA CYS A 434 -12.41 13.57 12.43
C CYS A 434 -13.50 13.01 11.51
N VAL A 435 -13.84 11.73 11.65
CA VAL A 435 -14.90 11.10 10.85
C VAL A 435 -16.25 11.45 11.48
N VAL A 436 -17.10 12.10 10.69
CA VAL A 436 -18.44 12.60 11.10
C VAL A 436 -19.58 11.74 10.59
N ALA A 437 -19.33 10.97 9.53
CA ALA A 437 -20.24 9.96 9.01
C ALA A 437 -19.45 8.88 8.26
N GLU A 438 -20.01 7.68 8.14
CA GLU A 438 -19.46 6.61 7.31
C GLU A 438 -20.55 5.77 6.64
N ALA A 439 -20.22 5.21 5.49
CA ALA A 439 -21.00 4.22 4.77
C ALA A 439 -20.18 2.94 4.56
N VAL A 440 -20.81 1.79 4.75
CA VAL A 440 -20.25 0.48 4.45
C VAL A 440 -20.98 -0.07 3.24
N MET A 441 -20.24 -0.31 2.16
CA MET A 441 -20.76 -0.76 0.88
C MET A 441 -20.33 -2.21 0.60
N ASP A 442 -21.17 -2.94 -0.11
CA ASP A 442 -20.88 -4.30 -0.57
C ASP A 442 -19.81 -4.28 -1.65
N ALA A 443 -18.62 -4.81 -1.35
CA ALA A 443 -17.53 -4.85 -2.32
C ALA A 443 -17.78 -5.80 -3.50
N THR A 444 -18.81 -6.65 -3.45
CA THR A 444 -19.24 -7.53 -4.54
C THR A 444 -20.34 -6.91 -5.42
N SER A 445 -20.78 -5.70 -5.11
CA SER A 445 -21.81 -5.01 -5.90
C SER A 445 -21.24 -4.41 -7.20
N SER A 446 -22.15 -4.03 -8.11
CA SER A 446 -21.78 -3.44 -9.40
C SER A 446 -21.43 -1.95 -9.26
N ASP A 447 -20.45 -1.48 -10.02
CA ASP A 447 -20.13 -0.04 -10.13
C ASP A 447 -21.32 0.81 -10.62
N ARG A 448 -22.26 0.21 -11.36
CA ARG A 448 -23.46 0.90 -11.86
C ARG A 448 -24.53 1.06 -10.80
N ASP A 449 -24.57 0.14 -9.84
CA ASP A 449 -25.52 0.19 -8.74
C ASP A 449 -24.88 -0.33 -7.43
N PRO A 450 -23.96 0.45 -6.82
CA PRO A 450 -23.26 0.02 -5.61
C PRO A 450 -24.23 -0.25 -4.45
N SER A 451 -24.19 -1.42 -3.83
CA SER A 451 -25.13 -1.77 -2.77
C SER A 451 -24.64 -1.31 -1.40
N TRP A 452 -25.54 -0.77 -0.59
CA TRP A 452 -25.26 -0.37 0.78
C TRP A 452 -25.43 -1.55 1.72
N ILE A 453 -24.65 -1.59 2.80
CA ILE A 453 -24.80 -2.54 3.91
C ILE A 453 -25.24 -1.78 5.17
N ALA A 454 -24.50 -0.72 5.51
CA ALA A 454 -24.76 0.08 6.69
C ALA A 454 -24.33 1.53 6.48
N ALA A 455 -24.91 2.42 7.27
CA ALA A 455 -24.52 3.82 7.35
C ALA A 455 -24.50 4.28 8.81
N TRP A 456 -23.58 5.16 9.14
CA TRP A 456 -23.55 5.87 10.41
C TRP A 456 -23.43 7.37 10.14
N VAL A 457 -24.38 8.15 10.62
CA VAL A 457 -24.49 9.60 10.38
C VAL A 457 -24.90 10.29 11.67
N HIS A 458 -24.09 11.21 12.20
CA HIS A 458 -24.40 11.97 13.42
C HIS A 458 -24.83 11.12 14.63
N GLY A 459 -24.19 9.97 14.84
CA GLY A 459 -24.55 9.04 15.93
C GLY A 459 -25.73 8.12 15.62
N ALA A 460 -26.46 8.34 14.52
CA ALA A 460 -27.50 7.44 14.04
C ALA A 460 -26.88 6.32 13.20
N THR A 461 -27.22 5.06 13.49
CA THR A 461 -26.80 3.91 12.69
C THR A 461 -28.00 3.30 11.98
N CYS A 462 -27.88 3.14 10.67
CA CYS A 462 -28.85 2.46 9.81
C CYS A 462 -28.19 1.20 9.25
N ILE A 463 -28.90 0.08 9.30
CA ILE A 463 -28.48 -1.18 8.66
C ILE A 463 -29.52 -1.49 7.60
N LEU A 464 -29.06 -1.70 6.37
CA LEU A 464 -29.90 -2.13 5.26
C LEU A 464 -30.03 -3.65 5.28
N GLU A 465 -30.83 -4.13 6.22
CA GLU A 465 -31.26 -5.53 6.29
C GLU A 465 -32.66 -5.74 5.69
N ASP A 466 -33.43 -4.66 5.50
CA ASP A 466 -34.82 -4.71 5.07
C ASP A 466 -35.04 -3.86 3.79
N PRO A 467 -35.40 -4.49 2.65
CA PRO A 467 -35.74 -3.77 1.42
C PRO A 467 -36.91 -2.79 1.58
N ASP A 468 -37.78 -3.00 2.57
CA ASP A 468 -39.02 -2.24 2.75
C ASP A 468 -38.85 -1.02 3.66
N ASP A 469 -37.77 -0.93 4.45
CA ASP A 469 -37.39 0.27 5.23
C ASP A 469 -35.85 0.48 5.29
N PRO A 470 -35.24 0.95 4.17
CA PRO A 470 -33.80 1.07 4.01
C PRO A 470 -33.13 2.13 4.91
N LEU A 471 -33.90 2.94 5.66
CA LEU A 471 -33.39 4.07 6.45
C LEU A 471 -33.89 4.10 7.89
N ALA A 472 -34.52 3.04 8.38
CA ALA A 472 -34.88 2.91 9.79
C ALA A 472 -33.65 3.14 10.69
N VAL A 473 -33.65 4.24 11.45
CA VAL A 473 -32.62 4.49 12.47
C VAL A 473 -32.77 3.43 13.55
N ARG A 474 -31.82 2.50 13.62
CA ARG A 474 -31.88 1.37 14.56
C ARG A 474 -31.21 1.66 15.89
N SER A 475 -30.32 2.65 15.93
CA SER A 475 -29.78 3.23 17.17
C SER A 475 -29.38 4.69 16.95
N ALA A 476 -29.48 5.51 17.99
CA ALA A 476 -28.97 6.87 18.00
C ALA A 476 -28.15 7.13 19.27
N SER A 477 -26.93 7.62 19.10
CA SER A 477 -26.09 8.18 20.18
C SER A 477 -25.94 9.69 20.01
N ALA A 478 -25.30 10.36 20.97
CA ALA A 478 -24.86 11.73 20.75
C ALA A 478 -23.96 11.81 19.49
N PRO A 479 -24.02 12.91 18.72
CA PRO A 479 -23.15 13.12 17.58
C PRO A 479 -21.72 13.25 18.10
N THR A 480 -20.91 12.23 17.84
CA THR A 480 -19.49 12.19 18.17
C THR A 480 -18.70 11.94 16.91
N ARG A 481 -17.49 12.48 16.82
CA ARG A 481 -16.55 12.12 15.77
C ARG A 481 -15.84 10.82 16.15
N VAL A 482 -15.49 10.01 15.17
CA VAL A 482 -14.70 8.78 15.36
C VAL A 482 -13.36 8.87 14.62
N LEU A 483 -12.41 8.03 15.01
CA LEU A 483 -11.16 7.86 14.27
C LEU A 483 -11.42 7.16 12.93
N SER A 484 -10.61 7.46 11.92
CA SER A 484 -10.65 6.74 10.63
C SER A 484 -10.29 5.27 10.83
N GLY A 485 -10.97 4.39 10.09
CA GLY A 485 -10.65 2.97 10.02
C GLY A 485 -9.68 2.61 8.88
N GLY A 486 -9.35 3.57 8.01
CA GLY A 486 -8.32 3.37 6.97
C GLY A 486 -6.93 3.26 7.60
N VAL A 487 -5.98 2.66 6.88
CA VAL A 487 -4.63 2.44 7.41
C VAL A 487 -3.91 3.77 7.69
N GLY A 488 -3.48 3.93 8.94
CA GLY A 488 -2.82 5.12 9.49
C GLY A 488 -3.64 6.42 9.39
N PRO A 489 -3.06 7.60 9.69
CA PRO A 489 -3.82 8.84 9.90
C PRO A 489 -4.74 9.25 8.73
N ALA A 490 -5.84 9.90 9.10
CA ALA A 490 -6.96 10.32 8.23
C ALA A 490 -6.58 11.39 7.19
#